data_AF-A0A369WDX2-F1
#
_entry.id   AF-A0A369WDX2-F1
#
_cell.length_a   1.000
_cell.length_b   1.000
_cell.length_c   1.000
_cell.angle_alpha   90.00
_cell.angle_beta   90.00
_cell.angle_gamma   90.00
#
_symmetry.space_group_name_H-M   'P 1'
#
loop_
_entity.id
_entity.type
_entity.pdbx_description
1 polymer ?
#
loop_
_entity_poly.entity_id
_entity_poly.type
_entity_poly.pdbx_seq_one_letter_code
_entity_poly.pdbx_strand_id
1 'polypeptide(L)'
;MTESSAEHPAEQQLEAEMLWQELAVGDEVMVEFPVCEAGRELLSPGQGYLILAKRQSASGVPQLVTESNIPGQQVTLYPHCICSYRCLSEQQLS
;
A
#
# COMPACT_ATOMS: atom_id res chain seq x y z
N MET A 1 6.76 -21.32 25.84
CA MET A 1 5.91 -21.70 24.70
C MET A 1 5.65 -20.41 23.95
N THR A 2 6.38 -20.15 22.88
CA THR A 2 6.14 -18.98 22.02
C THR A 2 5.01 -19.37 21.09
N GLU A 3 3.80 -18.87 21.38
CA GLU A 3 2.71 -18.83 20.41
C GLU A 3 3.22 -18.04 19.21
N SER A 4 3.66 -18.76 18.19
CA SER A 4 3.86 -18.19 16.87
C SER A 4 2.45 -17.85 16.38
N SER A 5 2.05 -16.59 16.49
CA SER A 5 0.85 -16.06 15.84
C SER A 5 0.97 -16.30 14.34
N ALA A 6 0.55 -17.47 13.89
CA ALA A 6 0.16 -17.70 12.51
C ALA A 6 -1.20 -17.01 12.37
N GLU A 7 -1.15 -15.69 12.22
CA GLU A 7 -2.28 -14.88 11.80
C GLU A 7 -2.97 -15.58 10.63
N HIS A 8 -4.29 -15.73 10.71
CA HIS A 8 -4.99 -16.58 9.76
C HIS A 8 -4.95 -15.94 8.36
N PRO A 9 -4.51 -16.66 7.31
CA PRO A 9 -4.36 -16.08 5.97
C PRO A 9 -5.63 -15.42 5.42
N ALA A 10 -6.80 -15.88 5.87
CA ALA A 10 -8.09 -15.30 5.52
C ALA A 10 -8.34 -13.94 6.21
N GLU A 11 -7.88 -13.75 7.45
CA GLU A 11 -8.01 -12.49 8.19
C GLU A 11 -7.12 -11.43 7.57
N GLN A 12 -5.86 -11.77 7.28
CA GLN A 12 -4.93 -10.87 6.59
C GLN A 12 -5.43 -10.45 5.20
N GLN A 13 -6.05 -11.37 4.46
CA GLN A 13 -6.66 -11.06 3.17
C GLN A 13 -7.86 -10.12 3.31
N LEU A 14 -8.72 -10.35 4.30
CA LEU A 14 -9.87 -9.49 4.57
C LEU A 14 -9.42 -8.07 4.98
N GLU A 15 -8.43 -7.96 5.87
CA GLU A 15 -7.85 -6.68 6.28
C GLU A 15 -7.25 -5.92 5.09
N ALA A 16 -6.51 -6.62 4.23
CA ALA A 16 -5.96 -6.04 3.02
C ALA A 16 -7.06 -5.54 2.06
N GLU A 17 -8.16 -6.28 1.92
CA GLU A 17 -9.32 -5.86 1.13
C GLU A 17 -10.02 -4.64 1.73
N MET A 18 -10.24 -4.62 3.05
CA MET A 18 -10.85 -3.49 3.74
C MET A 18 -10.03 -2.20 3.58
N LEU A 19 -8.72 -2.27 3.85
CA LEU A 19 -7.82 -1.14 3.65
C LEU A 19 -7.82 -0.68 2.18
N TRP A 20 -7.78 -1.62 1.24
CA TRP A 20 -7.85 -1.28 -0.18
C TRP A 20 -9.16 -0.59 -0.56
N GLN A 21 -10.30 -0.97 0.02
CA GLN A 21 -11.58 -0.31 -0.24
C GLN A 21 -11.61 1.12 0.31
N GLU A 22 -11.04 1.34 1.49
CA GLU A 22 -11.01 2.66 2.15
C GLU A 22 -10.17 3.69 1.38
N LEU A 23 -9.04 3.27 0.83
CA LEU A 23 -8.12 4.14 0.10
C LEU A 23 -8.70 4.59 -1.25
N ALA A 24 -8.55 5.87 -1.58
CA ALA A 24 -8.90 6.44 -2.88
C ALA A 24 -7.66 6.74 -3.74
N VAL A 25 -7.88 6.85 -5.06
CA VAL A 25 -6.87 7.46 -5.95
C VAL A 25 -6.72 8.92 -5.55
N GLY A 26 -5.47 9.37 -5.41
CA GLY A 26 -5.13 10.70 -4.90
C GLY A 26 -4.90 10.76 -3.39
N ASP A 27 -5.10 9.67 -2.64
CA ASP A 27 -4.66 9.60 -1.24
C ASP A 27 -3.16 9.29 -1.15
N GLU A 28 -2.57 9.54 0.02
CA GLU A 28 -1.16 9.32 0.29
C GLU A 28 -0.97 8.12 1.22
N VAL A 29 -0.01 7.24 0.91
CA VAL A 29 0.31 6.05 1.73
C VAL A 29 1.79 6.04 2.11
N MET A 30 2.11 5.50 3.28
CA MET A 30 3.48 5.28 3.75
C MET A 30 3.74 3.80 3.93
N VAL A 31 4.96 3.36 3.61
CA VAL A 31 5.37 1.95 3.74
C VAL A 31 6.07 1.68 5.08
N GLU A 32 5.86 0.48 5.63
CA GLU A 32 6.53 0.05 6.87
C GLU A 32 8.03 -0.25 6.63
N PHE A 33 8.31 -0.95 5.54
CA PHE A 33 9.65 -1.40 5.14
C PHE A 33 9.98 -0.91 3.73
N PRO A 34 11.26 -0.75 3.39
CA PRO A 34 11.65 -0.36 2.05
C PRO A 34 11.15 -1.38 1.02
N VAL A 35 10.55 -0.89 -0.06
CA VAL A 35 10.14 -1.72 -1.20
C VAL A 35 11.24 -1.69 -2.23
N CYS A 36 11.84 -2.85 -2.52
CA CYS A 36 12.99 -2.96 -3.40
C CYS A 36 12.70 -3.85 -4.62
N GLU A 37 13.21 -3.46 -5.79
CA GLU A 37 13.21 -4.27 -7.00
C GLU A 37 14.62 -4.33 -7.59
N ALA A 38 15.10 -5.53 -7.90
CA ALA A 38 16.45 -5.76 -8.43
C ALA A 38 17.58 -5.07 -7.62
N GLY A 39 17.45 -5.05 -6.29
CA GLY A 39 18.42 -4.43 -5.38
C GLY A 39 18.38 -2.90 -5.32
N ARG A 40 17.39 -2.26 -5.95
CA ARG A 40 17.15 -0.82 -5.87
C ARG A 40 15.94 -0.54 -5.00
N GLU A 41 16.07 0.42 -4.09
CA GLU A 41 14.95 0.91 -3.30
C GLU A 41 14.03 1.76 -4.17
N LEU A 42 12.77 1.34 -4.26
CA LEU A 42 11.70 2.02 -4.97
C LEU A 42 10.86 2.88 -4.04
N LEU A 43 10.62 2.42 -2.80
CA LEU A 43 9.91 3.18 -1.77
C LEU A 43 10.70 3.13 -0.47
N SER A 44 10.78 4.27 0.22
CA SER A 44 11.45 4.44 1.50
C SER A 44 10.41 4.55 2.62
N PRO A 45 10.66 3.96 3.81
CA PRO A 45 9.83 4.20 4.97
C PRO A 45 9.78 5.67 5.38
N GLY A 46 8.66 6.11 5.95
CA GLY A 46 8.46 7.47 6.45
C GLY A 46 8.23 8.54 5.37
N GLN A 47 8.14 8.14 4.10
CA GLN A 47 7.74 9.02 3.00
C GLN A 47 6.32 8.66 2.53
N GLY A 48 5.58 9.70 2.15
CA GLY A 48 4.25 9.58 1.60
C GLY A 48 4.26 9.44 0.07
N TYR A 49 3.50 8.47 -0.43
CA TYR A 49 3.38 8.16 -1.84
C TYR A 49 1.93 8.29 -2.29
N LEU A 50 1.71 9.09 -3.34
CA LEU A 50 0.38 9.29 -3.90
C LEU A 50 -0.10 8.02 -4.62
N ILE A 51 -1.33 7.60 -4.31
CA ILE A 51 -2.00 6.52 -5.05
C ILE A 51 -2.42 7.07 -6.41
N LEU A 52 -1.82 6.55 -7.47
CA LEU A 52 -2.12 6.91 -8.86
C LEU A 52 -3.21 6.03 -9.46
N ALA A 53 -3.32 4.78 -9.00
CA ALA A 53 -4.36 3.86 -9.45
C ALA A 53 -4.61 2.75 -8.42
N LYS A 54 -5.81 2.18 -8.49
CA LYS A 54 -6.19 0.94 -7.80
C LYS A 54 -6.39 -0.15 -8.84
N ARG A 55 -5.92 -1.36 -8.54
CA ARG A 55 -6.04 -2.54 -9.41
C ARG A 55 -6.36 -3.77 -8.58
N GLN A 56 -6.87 -4.79 -9.24
CA GLN A 56 -7.03 -6.11 -8.67
C GLN A 56 -6.34 -7.10 -9.60
N SER A 57 -5.52 -7.98 -9.05
CA SER A 57 -4.84 -9.01 -9.85
C SER A 57 -5.85 -10.01 -10.41
N ALA A 58 -5.43 -10.84 -11.37
CA ALA A 58 -6.27 -11.93 -11.89
C ALA A 58 -6.71 -12.93 -10.79
N SER A 59 -5.96 -13.04 -9.70
CA SER A 59 -6.29 -13.87 -8.54
C SER A 59 -7.10 -13.14 -7.47
N GLY A 60 -7.59 -11.92 -7.75
CA GLY A 60 -8.39 -11.14 -6.81
C GLY A 60 -7.58 -10.32 -5.81
N VAL A 61 -6.24 -10.29 -5.90
CA VAL A 61 -5.41 -9.62 -4.88
C VAL A 61 -5.46 -8.11 -5.07
N PRO A 62 -5.82 -7.33 -4.04
CA PRO A 62 -5.85 -5.87 -4.10
C PRO A 62 -4.44 -5.29 -4.30
N GLN A 63 -4.35 -4.32 -5.21
CA GLN A 63 -3.10 -3.65 -5.59
C GLN A 63 -3.31 -2.14 -5.70
N LEU A 64 -2.31 -1.39 -5.27
CA LEU A 64 -2.20 0.05 -5.47
C LEU A 64 -1.02 0.32 -6.38
N VAL A 65 -1.08 1.44 -7.10
CA VAL A 65 0.03 1.90 -7.93
C VAL A 65 0.44 3.28 -7.45
N THR A 66 1.73 3.45 -7.17
CA THR A 66 2.33 4.74 -6.81
C THR A 66 3.47 5.06 -7.76
N GLU A 67 3.90 6.32 -7.79
CA GLU A 67 5.25 6.63 -8.30
C GLU A 67 6.29 6.20 -7.25
N SER A 68 7.43 5.71 -7.72
CA SER A 68 8.57 5.35 -6.89
C SER A 68 9.48 6.55 -6.63
N ASN A 69 10.51 6.36 -5.82
CA ASN A 69 11.61 7.31 -5.65
C ASN A 69 12.42 7.56 -6.93
N ILE A 70 12.23 6.72 -7.96
CA ILE A 70 12.82 6.89 -9.29
C ILE A 70 11.79 7.61 -10.17
N PRO A 71 12.06 8.83 -10.65
CA PRO A 71 11.10 9.61 -11.43
C PRO A 71 10.60 8.87 -12.67
N GLY A 72 9.29 8.91 -12.89
CA GLY A 72 8.61 8.24 -14.01
C GLY A 72 8.48 6.73 -13.87
N GLN A 73 9.00 6.12 -12.80
CA GLN A 73 8.84 4.70 -12.53
C GLN A 73 7.68 4.48 -11.54
N GLN A 74 6.70 3.67 -11.96
CA GLN A 74 5.59 3.25 -11.11
C GLN A 74 5.93 1.93 -10.41
N VAL A 75 5.41 1.76 -9.20
CA VAL A 75 5.54 0.53 -8.42
C VAL A 75 4.17 0.03 -8.01
N THR A 76 4.01 -1.29 -8.00
CA THR A 76 2.83 -1.95 -7.44
C THR A 76 3.05 -2.13 -5.95
N LEU A 77 2.16 -1.56 -5.14
CA LEU A 77 2.15 -1.68 -3.71
C LEU A 77 0.98 -2.57 -3.27
N TYR A 78 1.22 -3.43 -2.29
CA TYR A 78 0.19 -4.27 -1.69
C TYR A 78 -0.25 -3.68 -0.34
N PRO A 79 -1.52 -3.84 0.07
CA PRO A 79 -2.02 -3.23 1.31
C PRO A 79 -1.21 -3.59 2.56
N HIS A 80 -0.71 -4.82 2.67
CA HIS A 80 0.11 -5.27 3.80
C HIS A 80 1.47 -4.55 3.92
N CYS A 81 1.91 -3.79 2.90
CA CYS A 81 3.13 -3.00 2.96
C CYS A 81 2.91 -1.63 3.63
N ILE A 82 1.66 -1.22 3.86
CA ILE A 82 1.28 0.12 4.29
C ILE A 82 1.24 0.19 5.82
N CYS A 83 1.96 1.15 6.40
CA CYS A 83 1.92 1.41 7.85
C CYS A 83 0.99 2.57 8.23
N SER A 84 0.66 3.45 7.27
CA SER A 84 -0.19 4.61 7.50
C SER A 84 -0.64 5.21 6.16
N TYR A 85 -1.75 5.95 6.17
CA TYR A 85 -2.27 6.66 5.01
C TYR A 85 -2.95 7.98 5.42
N ARG A 86 -3.14 8.86 4.44
CA ARG A 86 -3.85 10.13 4.58
C ARG A 86 -4.86 10.29 3.45
N CYS A 87 -6.13 10.42 3.83
CA CYS A 87 -7.22 10.74 2.92
C CYS A 87 -7.13 12.23 2.53
N LEU A 88 -6.87 12.52 1.26
CA LEU A 88 -6.73 13.90 0.77
C LEU A 88 -8.05 14.46 0.22
N SER A 89 -9.00 13.57 -0.11
CA SER A 89 -10.35 13.95 -0.56
C SER A 89 -11.18 14.64 0.53
N GLU A 90 -10.93 14.34 1.81
CA GLU A 90 -11.65 14.94 2.94
C GLU A 90 -11.15 16.35 3.31
N GLN A 91 -10.00 16.77 2.79
CA GLN A 91 -9.44 18.10 3.09
C GLN A 91 -10.00 19.24 2.23
N GLN A 92 -10.89 18.95 1.27
CA GLN A 92 -11.53 19.98 0.44
C GLN A 92 -12.81 20.60 1.04
N LEU A 93 -13.25 20.17 2.23
CA LEU A 93 -14.49 20.64 2.86
C LEU A 93 -14.29 21.66 4.01
N SER A 94 -13.09 22.22 4.18
CA SER A 94 -12.82 23.29 5.19
C SER A 94 -12.99 24.70 4.64
#